data_AF-A0A5C7S6K0-F1
#
_entry.id   AF-A0A5C7S6K0-F1
#
_cell.length_a   1.000
_cell.length_b   1.000
_cell.length_c   1.000
_cell.angle_alpha   90.00
_cell.angle_beta   90.00
_cell.angle_gamma   90.00
#
_symmetry.space_group_name_H-M   'P 1'
#
loop_
_entity.id
_entity.type
_entity.pdbx_description
1 polymer ?
#
loop_
_entity_poly.entity_id
_entity_poly.type
_entity_poly.pdbx_seq_one_letter_code
_entity_poly.pdbx_strand_id
1 'polypeptide(L)'
;MFRITLFIIAFAILVASLMAVFKYWDFTEVPVDIAALMTKTVKPADLEAQIEASIQNDNPTDARMYLNLASTFGYPVNTARFLTRIEALETPWQVARRQAEQFANGFIDGTGETGAGVAGAVAADFTVVGDARDLYEQYQNLQAGKEVNELITALAGVGVGLTAITVLSSGSAAPLKTGSSTLKMATRANKLSPKMQAVLIKQATDLFDYKTFLLATRGEKSLDNLRQAAIKAYNPKALDALSETADQVNTIRKSTSLVDTLDILRYADSADDLRRLEKLSVKYGTETKGILKLLGKSAIGTVRLLRHATELIIAALASLVSLLASLISLSAWLRPKAA
;
A
#
# COMPACT_ATOMS: atom_id res chain seq x y z
N MET A 1 49.25 -28.17 -35.32
CA MET A 1 48.88 -28.23 -33.90
C MET A 1 48.52 -26.85 -33.36
N PHE A 2 49.41 -25.84 -33.41
CA PHE A 2 49.16 -24.49 -32.87
C PHE A 2 47.82 -23.83 -33.26
N ARG A 3 47.41 -23.90 -34.54
CA ARG A 3 46.14 -23.31 -35.02
C ARG A 3 44.88 -23.98 -34.42
N ILE A 4 44.93 -25.29 -34.22
CA ILE A 4 43.83 -26.07 -33.63
C ILE A 4 43.70 -25.71 -32.14
N THR A 5 44.83 -25.62 -31.43
CA THR A 5 44.86 -25.21 -30.03
C THR A 5 44.28 -23.80 -29.83
N LEU A 6 44.64 -22.85 -30.71
CA LEU A 6 44.09 -21.49 -30.71
C LEU A 6 42.58 -21.46 -30.94
N PHE A 7 42.06 -22.24 -31.90
CA PHE A 7 40.62 -22.35 -32.12
C PHE A 7 39.89 -22.91 -30.89
N ILE A 8 40.39 -24.00 -30.30
CA ILE A 8 39.77 -24.61 -29.11
C ILE A 8 39.75 -23.63 -27.93
N ILE A 9 40.84 -22.89 -27.70
CA ILE A 9 40.91 -21.88 -26.64
C ILE A 9 39.91 -20.75 -26.90
N ALA A 10 39.90 -20.18 -28.11
CA ALA A 10 38.98 -19.09 -28.46
C ALA A 10 37.51 -19.53 -28.35
N PHE A 11 37.20 -20.75 -28.78
CA PHE A 11 35.87 -21.32 -28.68
C PHE A 11 35.46 -21.61 -27.23
N ALA A 12 36.37 -22.10 -26.39
CA ALA A 12 36.10 -22.31 -24.97
C ALA A 12 35.81 -20.97 -24.24
N ILE A 13 36.57 -19.90 -24.56
CA ILE A 13 36.33 -18.56 -24.02
C ILE A 13 34.99 -17.99 -24.54
N LEU A 14 34.63 -18.24 -25.81
CA LEU A 14 33.32 -17.89 -26.35
C LEU A 14 32.19 -18.57 -25.57
N VAL A 15 32.28 -19.87 -25.32
CA VAL A 15 31.28 -20.60 -24.55
C VAL A 15 31.18 -20.06 -23.12
N ALA A 16 32.32 -19.82 -22.45
CA ALA A 16 32.34 -19.29 -21.09
C ALA A 16 31.74 -17.88 -21.00
N SER A 17 32.04 -17.00 -21.98
CA SER A 17 31.48 -15.64 -22.04
C SER A 17 29.98 -15.64 -22.36
N LEU A 18 29.50 -16.51 -23.24
CA LEU A 18 28.07 -16.67 -23.50
C LEU A 18 27.33 -17.19 -22.25
N MET A 19 27.89 -18.17 -21.55
CA MET A 19 27.32 -18.64 -20.28
C MET A 19 27.26 -17.52 -19.23
N ALA A 20 28.29 -16.66 -19.19
CA ALA A 20 28.32 -15.50 -18.31
C ALA A 20 27.22 -14.49 -18.66
N VAL A 21 26.94 -14.23 -19.94
CA VAL A 21 25.83 -13.35 -20.36
C VAL A 21 24.49 -13.84 -19.80
N PHE A 22 24.19 -15.14 -19.93
CA PHE A 22 22.95 -15.70 -19.37
C PHE A 22 22.92 -15.65 -17.84
N LYS A 23 24.06 -15.86 -17.18
CA LYS A 23 24.17 -15.78 -15.72
C LYS A 23 23.95 -14.35 -15.19
N TYR A 24 24.41 -13.34 -15.92
CA TYR A 24 24.30 -11.94 -15.53
C TYR A 24 23.01 -11.26 -16.02
N TRP A 25 22.16 -11.99 -16.74
CA TRP A 25 20.82 -11.58 -17.12
C TRP A 25 19.84 -11.71 -15.93
N ASP A 26 20.15 -10.99 -14.84
CA ASP A 26 19.36 -10.95 -13.61
C ASP A 26 18.84 -9.52 -13.36
N PHE A 27 17.56 -9.40 -13.02
CA PHE A 27 16.89 -8.12 -12.79
C PHE A 27 16.52 -7.97 -11.32
N THR A 28 16.84 -6.82 -10.75
CA THR A 28 16.35 -6.39 -9.43
C THR A 28 15.29 -5.33 -9.60
N GLU A 29 14.19 -5.45 -8.86
CA GLU A 29 13.17 -4.42 -8.80
C GLU A 29 13.52 -3.38 -7.73
N VAL A 30 13.72 -2.13 -8.16
CA VAL A 30 14.06 -1.01 -7.28
C VAL A 30 12.89 -0.03 -7.24
N PRO A 31 12.61 0.63 -6.09
CA PRO A 31 11.60 1.69 -6.02
C PRO A 31 11.90 2.80 -7.01
N VAL A 32 10.85 3.39 -7.59
CA VAL A 32 11.00 4.54 -8.50
C VAL A 32 11.61 5.73 -7.76
N ASP A 33 12.53 6.44 -8.43
CA ASP A 33 12.98 7.74 -7.96
C ASP A 33 11.87 8.78 -8.16
N ILE A 34 11.20 9.11 -7.06
CA ILE A 34 10.10 10.08 -7.04
C ILE A 34 10.54 11.45 -7.51
N ALA A 35 11.77 11.90 -7.20
CA ALA A 35 12.22 13.22 -7.62
C ALA A 35 12.39 13.29 -9.14
N ALA A 36 13.01 12.26 -9.72
CA ALA A 36 13.10 12.12 -11.17
C ALA A 36 11.72 11.98 -11.83
N LEU A 37 10.80 11.22 -11.21
CA LEU A 37 9.47 11.02 -11.75
C LEU A 37 8.61 12.30 -11.68
N MET A 38 8.67 13.04 -10.57
CA MET A 38 8.04 14.35 -10.41
C MET A 38 8.50 15.30 -11.50
N THR A 39 9.81 15.55 -11.59
CA THR A 39 10.39 16.50 -12.57
C THR A 39 10.09 16.13 -14.02
N LYS A 40 10.00 14.84 -14.32
CA LYS A 40 9.65 14.34 -15.67
C LYS A 40 8.16 14.52 -16.00
N THR A 41 7.28 14.40 -15.02
CA THR A 41 5.83 14.20 -15.26
C THR A 41 5.02 15.45 -14.92
N VAL A 42 5.40 16.19 -13.88
CA VAL A 42 4.64 17.32 -13.33
C VAL A 42 5.27 18.63 -13.76
N LYS A 43 4.45 19.56 -14.24
CA LYS A 43 4.87 20.92 -14.59
C LYS A 43 4.55 21.91 -13.47
N PRO A 44 5.24 23.06 -13.38
CA PRO A 44 4.89 24.10 -12.41
C PRO A 44 3.42 24.55 -12.51
N ALA A 45 2.89 24.64 -13.73
CA ALA A 45 1.50 25.01 -13.97
C ALA A 45 0.50 24.00 -13.39
N ASP A 46 0.85 22.71 -13.33
CA ASP A 46 -0.02 21.68 -12.74
C ASP A 46 -0.13 21.90 -11.23
N LEU A 47 0.99 22.22 -10.57
CA LEU A 47 1.00 22.55 -9.14
C LEU A 47 0.22 23.84 -8.84
N GLU A 48 0.42 24.89 -9.63
CA GLU A 48 -0.34 26.15 -9.47
C GLU A 48 -1.85 25.91 -9.64
N ALA A 49 -2.25 25.10 -10.62
CA ALA A 49 -3.65 24.73 -10.82
C ALA A 49 -4.21 23.95 -9.61
N GLN A 50 -3.44 23.04 -9.02
CA GLN A 50 -3.85 22.29 -7.84
C GLN A 50 -3.94 23.15 -6.58
N ILE A 51 -3.03 24.12 -6.40
CA ILE A 51 -3.09 25.10 -5.31
C ILE A 51 -4.35 25.95 -5.46
N GLU A 52 -4.61 26.46 -6.67
CA GLU A 52 -5.78 27.28 -6.96
C GLU A 52 -7.09 26.52 -6.74
N ALA A 53 -7.17 25.28 -7.24
CA ALA A 53 -8.32 24.40 -7.02
C ALA A 53 -8.54 24.09 -5.53
N SER A 54 -7.46 23.91 -4.76
CA SER A 54 -7.56 23.66 -3.32
C SER A 54 -8.09 24.89 -2.57
N ILE A 55 -7.66 26.10 -2.96
CA ILE A 55 -8.19 27.36 -2.42
C ILE A 55 -9.68 27.52 -2.77
N GLN A 56 -10.06 27.24 -4.02
CA GLN A 56 -11.46 27.35 -4.47
C GLN A 56 -12.39 26.35 -3.77
N ASN A 57 -11.87 25.16 -3.44
CA ASN A 57 -12.60 24.12 -2.71
C ASN A 57 -12.51 24.25 -1.18
N ASP A 58 -12.09 25.42 -0.67
CA ASP A 58 -11.97 25.69 0.76
C ASP A 58 -11.09 24.66 1.50
N ASN A 59 -10.03 24.18 0.84
CA ASN A 59 -9.10 23.18 1.35
C ASN A 59 -7.68 23.79 1.48
N PRO A 60 -7.42 24.59 2.54
CA PRO A 60 -6.11 25.20 2.75
C PRO A 60 -5.01 24.17 3.05
N THR A 61 -5.36 23.00 3.60
CA THR A 61 -4.41 21.91 3.88
C THR A 61 -3.80 21.35 2.60
N ASP A 62 -4.61 21.01 1.60
CA ASP A 62 -4.10 20.56 0.30
C ASP A 62 -3.35 21.69 -0.42
N ALA A 63 -3.81 22.95 -0.30
CA ALA A 63 -3.11 24.09 -0.89
C ALA A 63 -1.68 24.25 -0.32
N ARG A 64 -1.52 24.15 1.01
CA ARG A 64 -0.20 24.14 1.67
C ARG A 64 0.63 22.93 1.26
N MET A 65 0.03 21.75 1.16
CA MET A 65 0.72 20.54 0.71
C MET A 65 1.32 20.72 -0.69
N TYR A 66 0.58 21.29 -1.65
CA TYR A 66 1.10 21.54 -3.00
C TYR A 66 2.17 22.64 -3.04
N LEU A 67 2.07 23.67 -2.20
CA LEU A 67 3.15 24.66 -2.04
C LEU A 67 4.43 24.03 -1.48
N ASN A 68 4.30 23.16 -0.46
CA ASN A 68 5.43 22.44 0.10
C ASN A 68 6.06 21.51 -0.94
N LEU A 69 5.24 20.79 -1.72
CA LEU A 69 5.71 19.98 -2.85
C LEU A 69 6.49 20.79 -3.88
N ALA A 70 6.00 22.00 -4.22
CA ALA A 70 6.72 22.88 -5.12
C ALA A 70 8.13 23.21 -4.57
N SER A 71 8.23 23.51 -3.28
CA SER A 71 9.52 23.75 -2.61
C SER A 71 10.40 22.50 -2.56
N THR A 72 9.84 21.36 -2.16
CA THR A 72 10.56 20.09 -1.98
C THR A 72 11.21 19.60 -3.28
N PHE A 73 10.54 19.80 -4.42
CA PHE A 73 11.04 19.38 -5.73
C PHE A 73 11.63 20.53 -6.58
N GLY A 74 11.76 21.73 -6.00
CA GLY A 74 12.44 22.86 -6.66
C GLY A 74 11.67 23.49 -7.82
N TYR A 75 10.34 23.46 -7.80
CA TYR A 75 9.52 24.11 -8.83
C TYR A 75 9.45 25.63 -8.62
N PRO A 76 9.55 26.44 -9.71
CA PRO A 76 9.50 27.90 -9.63
C PRO A 76 8.05 28.40 -9.48
N VAL A 77 7.41 28.14 -8.34
CA VAL A 77 6.06 28.62 -8.01
C VAL A 77 6.16 29.90 -7.17
N ASN A 78 5.39 30.93 -7.51
CA ASN A 78 5.31 32.15 -6.71
C ASN A 78 4.47 31.91 -5.45
N THR A 79 5.10 31.36 -4.40
CA THR A 79 4.46 31.03 -3.12
C THR A 79 3.77 32.24 -2.48
N ALA A 80 4.38 33.43 -2.55
CA ALA A 80 3.83 34.66 -1.97
C ALA A 80 2.45 35.03 -2.54
N ARG A 81 2.18 34.69 -3.81
CA ARG A 81 0.87 34.92 -4.45
C ARG A 81 -0.26 34.14 -3.77
N PHE A 82 0.03 32.97 -3.22
CA PHE A 82 -0.99 32.06 -2.69
C PHE A 82 -1.13 32.13 -1.17
N LEU A 83 -0.05 32.43 -0.45
CA LEU A 83 -0.03 32.39 1.02
C LEU A 83 -1.14 33.24 1.66
N THR A 84 -1.28 34.51 1.28
CA THR A 84 -2.31 35.39 1.86
C THR A 84 -3.72 34.87 1.66
N ARG A 85 -3.98 34.20 0.52
CA ARG A 85 -5.30 33.62 0.21
C ARG A 85 -5.56 32.36 1.03
N ILE A 86 -4.54 31.53 1.25
CA ILE A 86 -4.61 30.34 2.10
C ILE A 86 -4.84 30.76 3.55
N GLU A 87 -4.10 31.74 4.06
CA GLU A 87 -4.25 32.25 5.43
C GLU A 87 -5.64 32.85 5.69
N ALA A 88 -6.24 33.51 4.69
CA ALA A 88 -7.62 33.99 4.77
C ALA A 88 -8.64 32.85 4.95
N LEU A 89 -8.35 31.65 4.44
CA LEU A 89 -9.17 30.46 4.67
C LEU A 89 -8.93 29.85 6.06
N GLU A 90 -7.88 30.21 6.77
CA GLU A 90 -7.50 29.60 8.06
C GLU A 90 -7.88 30.44 9.28
N THR A 91 -8.70 31.47 9.10
CA THR A 91 -9.25 32.23 10.24
C THR A 91 -10.02 31.30 11.19
N PRO A 92 -10.03 31.58 12.52
CA PRO A 92 -10.70 30.72 13.50
C PRO A 92 -12.16 30.43 13.14
N TRP A 93 -12.86 31.41 12.58
CA TRP A 93 -14.22 31.26 12.10
C TRP A 93 -14.34 30.28 10.92
N GLN A 94 -13.49 30.41 9.89
CA GLN A 94 -13.52 29.51 8.73
C GLN A 94 -13.17 28.08 9.11
N VAL A 95 -12.19 27.91 10.01
CA VAL A 95 -11.83 26.60 10.57
C VAL A 95 -13.02 25.99 11.32
N ALA A 96 -13.68 26.76 12.20
CA ALA A 96 -14.84 26.29 12.95
C ALA A 96 -16.01 25.92 12.04
N ARG A 97 -16.32 26.76 11.04
CA ARG A 97 -17.36 26.49 10.03
C ARG A 97 -17.10 25.18 9.28
N ARG A 98 -15.89 25.00 8.74
CA ARG A 98 -15.52 23.78 8.01
C ARG A 98 -15.60 22.53 8.89
N GLN A 99 -15.15 22.61 10.14
CA GLN A 99 -15.25 21.47 11.06
C GLN A 99 -16.72 21.11 11.33
N ALA A 100 -17.60 22.11 11.50
CA ALA A 100 -19.02 21.88 11.66
C ALA A 100 -19.66 21.26 10.40
N GLU A 101 -19.29 21.72 9.19
CA GLU A 101 -19.76 21.15 7.92
C GLU A 101 -19.26 19.73 7.68
N GLN A 102 -17.98 19.45 7.94
CA GLN A 102 -17.40 18.11 7.84
C GLN A 102 -18.04 17.15 8.82
N PHE A 103 -18.31 17.62 10.04
CA PHE A 103 -19.06 16.86 11.04
C PHE A 103 -20.50 16.60 10.59
N ALA A 104 -21.20 17.61 10.06
CA ALA A 104 -22.57 17.46 9.57
C ALA A 104 -22.65 16.52 8.37
N ASN A 105 -21.74 16.62 7.40
CA ASN A 105 -21.69 15.71 6.25
C ASN A 105 -21.36 14.27 6.70
N GLY A 106 -20.41 14.09 7.61
CA GLY A 106 -20.11 12.79 8.21
C GLY A 106 -21.24 12.23 9.10
N PHE A 107 -22.11 13.10 9.60
CA PHE A 107 -23.31 12.76 10.38
C PHE A 107 -24.49 12.36 9.47
N ILE A 108 -24.66 13.03 8.33
CA ILE A 108 -25.72 12.76 7.33
C ILE A 108 -25.50 11.41 6.63
N ASP A 109 -24.25 10.97 6.46
CA ASP A 109 -23.92 9.62 5.94
C ASP A 109 -24.24 8.47 6.92
N GLY A 110 -24.87 8.75 8.08
CA GLY A 110 -25.77 7.78 8.72
C GLY A 110 -25.55 7.40 10.18
N THR A 111 -24.97 8.23 11.05
CA THR A 111 -24.91 7.90 12.49
C THR A 111 -24.86 9.13 13.42
N GLY A 112 -25.99 9.74 13.81
CA GLY A 112 -25.87 10.59 14.99
C GLY A 112 -27.13 11.06 15.68
N GLU A 113 -27.07 10.95 17.01
CA GLU A 113 -27.81 11.74 17.97
C GLU A 113 -26.80 12.42 18.93
N THR A 114 -26.76 13.76 18.90
CA THR A 114 -26.09 14.71 19.82
C THR A 114 -24.57 14.58 20.08
N GLY A 115 -23.88 15.70 20.32
CA GLY A 115 -22.40 15.80 20.34
C GLY A 115 -21.67 14.93 21.37
N ALA A 116 -22.31 14.49 22.46
CA ALA A 116 -21.75 13.48 23.37
C ALA A 116 -21.98 12.04 22.84
N GLY A 117 -23.11 11.81 22.17
CA GLY A 117 -23.45 10.56 21.51
C GLY A 117 -22.62 10.29 20.25
N VAL A 118 -22.18 11.32 19.51
CA VAL A 118 -21.31 11.13 18.33
C VAL A 118 -19.90 10.70 18.73
N ALA A 119 -19.28 11.34 19.72
CA ALA A 119 -17.98 10.90 20.22
C ALA A 119 -18.06 9.48 20.83
N GLY A 120 -19.16 9.19 21.55
CA GLY A 120 -19.43 7.87 22.13
C GLY A 120 -19.70 6.78 21.09
N ALA A 121 -20.48 7.07 20.05
CA ALA A 121 -20.80 6.13 18.96
C ALA A 121 -19.58 5.88 18.08
N VAL A 122 -18.84 6.93 17.70
CA VAL A 122 -17.59 6.80 16.96
C VAL A 122 -16.56 6.00 17.78
N ALA A 123 -16.44 6.27 19.09
CA ALA A 123 -15.59 5.46 19.96
C ALA A 123 -16.08 4.01 20.05
N ALA A 124 -17.38 3.76 20.20
CA ALA A 124 -17.97 2.42 20.30
C ALA A 124 -17.77 1.61 19.01
N ASP A 125 -17.92 2.23 17.85
CA ASP A 125 -17.67 1.66 16.52
C ASP A 125 -16.23 1.16 16.35
N PHE A 126 -15.27 1.74 17.09
CA PHE A 126 -13.87 1.32 17.09
C PHE A 126 -13.48 0.39 18.24
N THR A 127 -14.46 -0.11 18.99
CA THR A 127 -14.25 -1.06 20.10
C THR A 127 -14.84 -2.43 19.77
N VAL A 128 -14.58 -3.38 20.67
CA VAL A 128 -15.20 -4.71 20.68
C VAL A 128 -16.74 -4.63 20.60
N VAL A 129 -17.34 -3.59 21.18
CA VAL A 129 -18.79 -3.38 21.12
C VAL A 129 -19.25 -3.13 19.69
N GLY A 130 -18.50 -2.31 18.93
CA GLY A 130 -18.74 -2.08 17.51
C GLY A 130 -18.62 -3.36 16.69
N ASP A 131 -17.61 -4.19 16.98
CA ASP A 131 -17.42 -5.48 16.30
C ASP A 131 -18.55 -6.47 16.56
N ALA A 132 -19.02 -6.55 17.81
CA ALA A 132 -20.17 -7.38 18.15
C ALA A 132 -21.45 -6.88 17.46
N ARG A 133 -21.65 -5.56 17.38
CA ARG A 133 -22.80 -4.95 16.70
C ARG A 133 -22.76 -5.21 15.20
N ASP A 134 -21.60 -5.01 14.56
CA ASP A 134 -21.41 -5.27 13.13
C ASP A 134 -21.69 -6.75 12.81
N LEU A 135 -21.16 -7.69 13.61
CA LEU A 135 -21.47 -9.12 13.45
C LEU A 135 -22.96 -9.41 13.63
N TYR A 136 -23.62 -8.80 14.61
CA TYR A 136 -25.05 -8.97 14.83
C TYR A 136 -25.88 -8.45 13.65
N GLU A 137 -25.56 -7.27 13.13
CA GLU A 137 -26.23 -6.70 11.96
C GLU A 137 -26.07 -7.61 10.72
N GLN A 138 -24.85 -8.08 10.46
CA GLN A 138 -24.57 -8.98 9.34
C GLN A 138 -25.22 -10.36 9.53
N TYR A 139 -25.33 -10.85 10.77
CA TYR A 139 -26.11 -12.05 11.08
C TYR A 139 -27.60 -11.87 10.77
N GLN A 140 -28.20 -10.72 11.11
CA GLN A 140 -29.59 -10.42 10.76
C GLN A 140 -29.79 -10.36 9.24
N ASN A 141 -28.85 -9.78 8.50
CA ASN A 141 -28.88 -9.78 7.03
C ASN A 141 -28.85 -11.19 6.46
N LEU A 142 -27.96 -12.05 6.97
CA LEU A 142 -27.89 -13.47 6.59
C LEU A 142 -29.22 -14.20 6.83
N GLN A 143 -29.84 -13.98 7.99
CA GLN A 143 -31.14 -14.59 8.33
C GLN A 143 -32.28 -14.08 7.46
N ALA A 144 -32.21 -12.83 7.02
CA ALA A 144 -33.16 -12.20 6.11
C ALA A 144 -32.89 -12.53 4.62
N GLY A 145 -31.87 -13.33 4.30
CA GLY A 145 -31.47 -13.64 2.92
C GLY A 145 -30.90 -12.43 2.15
N LYS A 146 -30.45 -11.39 2.87
CA LYS A 146 -29.81 -10.20 2.30
C LYS A 146 -28.32 -10.45 2.09
N GLU A 147 -27.71 -9.65 1.21
CA GLU A 147 -26.27 -9.67 1.01
C GLU A 147 -25.53 -9.29 2.31
N VAL A 148 -24.51 -10.08 2.64
CA VAL A 148 -23.62 -9.83 3.77
C VAL A 148 -22.40 -9.08 3.28
N ASN A 149 -22.02 -8.01 3.97
CA ASN A 149 -20.77 -7.33 3.70
C ASN A 149 -19.61 -8.18 4.25
N GLU A 150 -18.98 -8.98 3.38
CA GLU A 150 -17.94 -9.94 3.80
C GLU A 150 -16.75 -9.26 4.46
N LEU A 151 -16.33 -8.08 4.00
CA LEU A 151 -15.17 -7.38 4.57
C LEU A 151 -15.46 -6.86 5.98
N ILE A 152 -16.61 -6.20 6.20
CA ILE A 152 -17.02 -5.76 7.54
C ILE A 152 -17.19 -6.96 8.46
N THR A 153 -17.85 -8.03 7.99
CA THR A 153 -18.07 -9.25 8.79
C THR A 153 -16.76 -9.91 9.20
N ALA A 154 -15.80 -10.04 8.27
CA ALA A 154 -14.51 -10.65 8.56
C ALA A 154 -13.69 -9.81 9.55
N LEU A 155 -13.62 -8.49 9.36
CA LEU A 155 -12.90 -7.59 10.28
C LEU A 155 -13.55 -7.55 11.68
N ALA A 156 -14.89 -7.59 11.75
CA ALA A 156 -15.62 -7.64 13.00
C ALA A 156 -15.42 -8.99 13.72
N GLY A 157 -15.41 -10.09 12.96
CA GLY A 157 -15.07 -11.43 13.45
C GLY A 157 -13.68 -11.49 14.09
N VAL A 158 -12.67 -10.90 13.44
CA VAL A 158 -11.32 -10.76 14.01
C VAL A 158 -11.36 -9.99 15.34
N GLY A 159 -12.07 -8.86 15.41
CA GLY A 159 -12.14 -8.04 16.62
C GLY A 159 -12.78 -8.74 17.84
N VAL A 160 -13.89 -9.46 17.61
CA VAL A 160 -14.53 -10.29 18.65
C VAL A 160 -13.66 -11.48 19.02
N GLY A 161 -13.11 -12.20 18.03
CA GLY A 161 -12.27 -13.37 18.21
C GLY A 161 -11.00 -13.07 19.02
N LEU A 162 -10.28 -12.01 18.66
CA LEU A 162 -9.09 -11.56 19.40
C LEU A 162 -9.45 -11.21 20.85
N THR A 163 -10.56 -10.53 21.09
CA THR A 163 -10.98 -10.19 22.45
C THR A 163 -11.25 -11.44 23.29
N ALA A 164 -11.93 -12.44 22.74
CA ALA A 164 -12.22 -13.70 23.43
C ALA A 164 -10.93 -14.45 23.84
N ILE A 165 -9.85 -14.30 23.05
CA ILE A 165 -8.54 -14.91 23.30
C ILE A 165 -7.71 -14.08 24.30
N THR A 166 -7.71 -12.75 24.20
CA THR A 166 -6.98 -11.90 25.17
C THR A 166 -7.50 -12.09 26.59
N VAL A 167 -8.81 -12.26 26.76
CA VAL A 167 -9.43 -12.56 28.07
C VAL A 167 -8.96 -13.91 28.62
N LEU A 168 -8.64 -14.89 27.77
CA LEU A 168 -8.10 -16.19 28.21
C LEU A 168 -6.66 -16.18 28.58
N SER A 169 -5.86 -15.53 27.74
CA SER A 169 -4.43 -15.66 27.79
C SER A 169 -3.83 -14.79 28.90
N SER A 170 -4.63 -14.35 29.87
CA SER A 170 -4.26 -13.40 30.92
C SER A 170 -3.62 -12.12 30.35
N GLY A 171 -4.11 -11.65 29.20
CA GLY A 171 -3.59 -10.46 28.53
C GLY A 171 -2.35 -10.66 27.65
N SER A 172 -1.90 -11.90 27.39
CA SER A 172 -0.72 -12.19 26.58
C SER A 172 -0.96 -12.26 25.06
N ALA A 173 -2.20 -12.08 24.59
CA ALA A 173 -2.49 -12.05 23.15
C ALA A 173 -2.24 -10.66 22.52
N ALA A 174 -1.61 -10.68 21.35
CA ALA A 174 -0.83 -9.63 20.69
C ALA A 174 -1.57 -8.31 20.37
N PRO A 175 -0.82 -7.19 20.19
CA PRO A 175 -1.35 -5.82 20.08
C PRO A 175 -1.88 -5.48 18.67
N LEU A 176 -2.84 -6.24 18.14
CA LEU A 176 -3.48 -5.92 16.84
C LEU A 176 -4.46 -4.73 16.90
N LYS A 177 -4.46 -3.99 18.02
CA LYS A 177 -5.26 -2.77 18.20
C LYS A 177 -4.75 -1.60 17.35
N THR A 178 -3.49 -1.67 16.92
CA THR A 178 -2.82 -0.56 16.26
C THR A 178 -3.05 -0.64 14.75
N GLY A 179 -3.90 0.24 14.20
CA GLY A 179 -4.15 0.34 12.75
C GLY A 179 -5.41 -0.37 12.23
N SER A 180 -5.98 -1.32 12.99
CA SER A 180 -7.24 -2.00 12.63
C SER A 180 -8.44 -1.04 12.58
N SER A 181 -8.51 -0.03 13.45
CA SER A 181 -9.53 1.02 13.38
C SER A 181 -9.42 1.86 12.10
N THR A 182 -8.20 2.15 11.65
CA THR A 182 -7.97 2.88 10.39
C THR A 182 -8.33 2.04 9.16
N LEU A 183 -8.03 0.74 9.19
CA LEU A 183 -8.49 -0.20 8.15
C LEU A 183 -10.03 -0.27 8.08
N LYS A 184 -10.72 -0.33 9.23
CA LYS A 184 -12.18 -0.27 9.28
C LYS A 184 -12.73 1.05 8.75
N MET A 185 -12.11 2.19 9.10
CA MET A 185 -12.49 3.49 8.54
C MET A 185 -12.33 3.52 7.02
N ALA A 186 -11.20 3.03 6.49
CA ALA A 186 -10.97 2.96 5.06
C ALA A 186 -11.98 2.06 4.35
N THR A 187 -12.36 0.96 4.99
CA THR A 187 -13.41 0.05 4.51
C THR A 187 -14.76 0.75 4.43
N ARG A 188 -15.21 1.36 5.55
CA ARG A 188 -16.52 2.03 5.63
C ARG A 188 -16.60 3.24 4.69
N ALA A 189 -15.52 3.99 4.56
CA ALA A 189 -15.44 5.12 3.64
C ALA A 189 -15.30 4.70 2.16
N ASN A 190 -15.32 3.38 1.88
CA ASN A 190 -15.11 2.80 0.56
C ASN A 190 -13.86 3.36 -0.16
N LYS A 191 -12.78 3.52 0.61
CA LYS A 191 -11.50 4.08 0.15
C LYS A 191 -10.45 3.03 -0.19
N LEU A 192 -10.79 1.75 -0.08
CA LEU A 192 -9.93 0.64 -0.44
C LEU A 192 -10.23 0.18 -1.87
N SER A 193 -9.19 -0.10 -2.65
CA SER A 193 -9.39 -0.72 -3.97
C SER A 193 -10.07 -2.08 -3.84
N PRO A 194 -10.84 -2.54 -4.84
CA PRO A 194 -11.47 -3.87 -4.80
C PRO A 194 -10.47 -5.01 -4.55
N LYS A 195 -9.25 -4.88 -5.08
CA LYS A 195 -8.17 -5.86 -4.86
C LYS A 195 -7.67 -5.85 -3.42
N MET A 196 -7.48 -4.68 -2.82
CA MET A 196 -7.10 -4.58 -1.42
C MET A 196 -8.20 -5.07 -0.49
N GLN A 197 -9.47 -4.81 -0.82
CA GLN A 197 -10.61 -5.39 -0.10
C GLN A 197 -10.55 -6.92 -0.12
N ALA A 198 -10.27 -7.54 -1.27
CA ALA A 198 -10.12 -8.99 -1.38
C ALA A 198 -8.92 -9.53 -0.55
N VAL A 199 -7.78 -8.80 -0.54
CA VAL A 199 -6.63 -9.15 0.31
C VAL A 199 -7.01 -9.14 1.79
N LEU A 200 -7.71 -8.09 2.25
CA LEU A 200 -8.15 -7.98 3.63
C LEU A 200 -9.21 -9.01 4.00
N ILE A 201 -10.19 -9.28 3.13
CA ILE A 201 -11.17 -10.36 3.35
C ILE A 201 -10.44 -11.68 3.54
N LYS A 202 -9.47 -11.98 2.68
CA LYS A 202 -8.68 -13.20 2.77
C LYS A 202 -7.91 -13.26 4.09
N GLN A 203 -7.12 -12.24 4.41
CA GLN A 203 -6.33 -12.20 5.65
C GLN A 203 -7.20 -12.29 6.91
N ALA A 204 -8.34 -11.58 6.94
CA ALA A 204 -9.26 -11.59 8.07
C ALA A 204 -9.98 -12.94 8.20
N THR A 205 -10.39 -13.56 7.09
CA THR A 205 -11.03 -14.89 7.10
C THR A 205 -10.04 -16.00 7.43
N ASP A 206 -8.80 -15.91 6.93
CA ASP A 206 -7.72 -16.84 7.26
C ASP A 206 -7.38 -16.80 8.76
N LEU A 207 -7.53 -15.63 9.40
CA LEU A 207 -7.35 -15.42 10.84
C LEU A 207 -8.57 -15.83 11.66
N PHE A 208 -9.77 -15.53 11.17
CA PHE A 208 -11.03 -15.85 11.85
C PHE A 208 -12.07 -16.33 10.83
N ASP A 209 -12.39 -17.62 10.88
CA ASP A 209 -13.44 -18.22 10.04
C ASP A 209 -14.82 -17.81 10.56
N TYR A 210 -15.23 -16.60 10.16
CA TYR A 210 -16.50 -16.03 10.55
C TYR A 210 -17.69 -16.86 10.06
N LYS A 211 -17.56 -17.60 8.94
CA LYS A 211 -18.65 -18.42 8.40
C LYS A 211 -18.90 -19.61 9.34
N THR A 212 -17.85 -20.34 9.72
CA THR A 212 -17.95 -21.41 10.70
C THR A 212 -18.42 -20.90 12.06
N PHE A 213 -17.93 -19.74 12.50
CA PHE A 213 -18.38 -19.11 13.74
C PHE A 213 -19.87 -18.78 13.73
N LEU A 214 -20.37 -18.09 12.71
CA LEU A 214 -21.79 -17.72 12.61
C LEU A 214 -22.70 -18.95 12.52
N LEU A 215 -22.25 -20.03 11.87
CA LEU A 215 -23.00 -21.29 11.81
C LEU A 215 -23.03 -22.01 13.16
N ALA A 216 -21.88 -22.09 13.85
CA ALA A 216 -21.76 -22.76 15.14
C ALA A 216 -22.49 -22.03 16.29
N THR A 217 -22.74 -20.74 16.13
CA THR A 217 -23.37 -19.89 17.15
C THR A 217 -24.85 -19.60 16.87
N ARG A 218 -25.42 -20.19 15.81
CA ARG A 218 -26.82 -19.97 15.44
C ARG A 218 -27.78 -20.42 16.54
N GLY A 219 -28.50 -19.46 17.12
CA GLY A 219 -29.47 -19.72 18.20
C GLY A 219 -28.83 -20.06 19.55
N GLU A 220 -27.51 -19.97 19.65
CA GLU A 220 -26.78 -20.24 20.88
C GLU A 220 -26.92 -19.06 21.85
N LYS A 221 -27.19 -19.37 23.12
CA LYS A 221 -27.34 -18.38 24.21
C LYS A 221 -26.25 -18.52 25.27
N SER A 222 -25.56 -19.65 25.29
CA SER A 222 -24.46 -19.92 26.22
C SER A 222 -23.21 -19.14 25.80
N LEU A 223 -22.79 -18.20 26.64
CA LEU A 223 -21.55 -17.46 26.46
C LEU A 223 -20.34 -18.38 26.33
N ASP A 224 -20.33 -19.51 27.05
CA ASP A 224 -19.23 -20.48 26.98
C ASP A 224 -19.16 -21.17 25.61
N ASN A 225 -20.31 -21.54 25.02
CA ASN A 225 -20.34 -22.15 23.70
C ASN A 225 -19.96 -21.15 22.60
N LEU A 226 -20.45 -19.92 22.68
CA LEU A 226 -20.05 -18.83 21.77
C LEU A 226 -18.53 -18.61 21.81
N ARG A 227 -17.99 -18.60 23.01
CA ARG A 227 -16.56 -18.43 23.27
C ARG A 227 -15.74 -19.59 22.73
N GLN A 228 -16.18 -20.84 22.92
CA GLN A 228 -15.52 -22.02 22.35
C GLN A 228 -15.56 -22.02 20.81
N ALA A 229 -16.68 -21.59 20.22
CA ALA A 229 -16.78 -21.42 18.78
C ALA A 229 -15.80 -20.36 18.26
N ALA A 230 -15.64 -19.23 18.97
CA ALA A 230 -14.68 -18.20 18.60
C ALA A 230 -13.22 -18.70 18.64
N ILE A 231 -12.86 -19.49 19.66
CA ILE A 231 -11.52 -20.09 19.77
C ILE A 231 -11.27 -21.07 18.61
N LYS A 232 -12.26 -21.90 18.27
CA LYS A 232 -12.16 -22.86 17.16
C LYS A 232 -12.05 -22.18 15.80
N ALA A 233 -12.73 -21.05 15.62
CA ALA A 233 -12.71 -20.28 14.38
C ALA A 233 -11.41 -19.47 14.21
N TYR A 234 -10.62 -19.30 15.26
CA TYR A 234 -9.40 -18.50 15.23
C TYR A 234 -8.16 -19.31 14.83
N ASN A 235 -7.37 -18.75 13.92
CA ASN A 235 -6.12 -19.32 13.44
C ASN A 235 -4.93 -18.38 13.75
N PRO A 236 -4.16 -18.65 14.82
CA PRO A 236 -3.05 -17.78 15.22
C PRO A 236 -1.95 -17.65 14.16
N LYS A 237 -1.79 -18.63 13.26
CA LYS A 237 -0.74 -18.60 12.22
C LYS A 237 -1.00 -17.55 11.14
N ALA A 238 -2.24 -17.09 10.99
CA ALA A 238 -2.62 -16.06 10.04
C ALA A 238 -2.55 -14.64 10.63
N LEU A 239 -2.23 -14.51 11.93
CA LEU A 239 -2.20 -13.24 12.64
C LEU A 239 -1.18 -12.27 12.04
N ASP A 240 0.01 -12.78 11.71
CA ASP A 240 1.15 -11.98 11.25
C ASP A 240 0.82 -11.17 10.00
N ALA A 241 0.12 -11.76 9.03
CA ALA A 241 -0.22 -11.10 7.77
C ALA A 241 -1.17 -9.90 7.96
N LEU A 242 -2.19 -10.06 8.82
CA LEU A 242 -3.13 -8.99 9.12
C LEU A 242 -2.49 -7.94 10.04
N SER A 243 -1.65 -8.36 11.00
CA SER A 243 -0.90 -7.45 11.88
C SER A 243 0.05 -6.58 11.08
N GLU A 244 0.83 -7.16 10.16
CA GLU A 244 1.74 -6.41 9.29
C GLU A 244 0.97 -5.35 8.48
N THR A 245 -0.17 -5.73 7.92
CA THR A 245 -1.04 -4.82 7.17
C THR A 245 -1.56 -3.68 8.05
N ALA A 246 -2.02 -3.98 9.27
CA ALA A 246 -2.49 -2.98 10.23
C ALA A 246 -1.36 -2.04 10.69
N ASP A 247 -0.18 -2.58 10.94
CA ASP A 247 1.00 -1.82 11.34
C ASP A 247 1.45 -0.86 10.24
N GLN A 248 1.51 -1.32 8.98
CA GLN A 248 1.82 -0.48 7.83
C GLN A 248 0.83 0.69 7.68
N VAL A 249 -0.47 0.41 7.82
CA VAL A 249 -1.50 1.46 7.80
C VAL A 249 -1.31 2.46 8.94
N ASN A 250 -0.96 1.99 10.13
CA ASN A 250 -0.71 2.86 11.26
C ASN A 250 0.57 3.69 11.10
N THR A 251 1.63 3.14 10.50
CA THR A 251 2.83 3.89 10.14
C THR A 251 2.48 5.01 9.16
N ILE A 252 1.72 4.72 8.10
CA ILE A 252 1.21 5.73 7.14
C ILE A 252 0.44 6.82 7.88
N ARG A 253 -0.46 6.46 8.79
CA ARG A 253 -1.23 7.40 9.61
C ARG A 253 -0.36 8.29 10.48
N LYS A 254 0.67 7.73 11.12
CA LYS A 254 1.61 8.48 11.96
C LYS A 254 2.49 9.43 11.15
N SER A 255 2.86 9.05 9.93
CA SER A 255 3.68 9.88 9.04
C SER A 255 2.87 10.94 8.31
N THR A 256 1.55 10.77 8.17
CA THR A 256 0.66 11.66 7.41
C THR A 256 -0.43 12.26 8.30
N SER A 257 -1.68 11.84 8.11
CA SER A 257 -2.82 12.12 8.96
C SER A 257 -3.86 10.99 8.78
N LEU A 258 -4.89 10.95 9.64
CA LEU A 258 -5.98 9.99 9.46
C LEU A 258 -6.69 10.18 8.11
N VAL A 259 -7.01 11.43 7.76
CA VAL A 259 -7.72 11.77 6.52
C VAL A 259 -6.87 11.43 5.29
N ASP A 260 -5.61 11.82 5.30
CA ASP A 260 -4.71 11.55 4.17
C ASP A 260 -4.44 10.05 4.02
N THR A 261 -4.40 9.29 5.12
CA THR A 261 -4.27 7.82 5.04
C THR A 261 -5.42 7.22 4.25
N LEU A 262 -6.66 7.65 4.46
CA LEU A 262 -7.80 7.16 3.68
C LEU A 262 -7.64 7.50 2.18
N ASP A 263 -7.08 8.67 1.86
CA ASP A 263 -6.77 9.05 0.49
C ASP A 263 -5.60 8.25 -0.10
N ILE A 264 -4.62 7.84 0.70
CA ILE A 264 -3.43 7.08 0.29
C ILE A 264 -3.78 5.61 0.05
N LEU A 265 -4.62 5.00 0.90
CA LEU A 265 -4.92 3.57 0.82
C LEU A 265 -5.65 3.14 -0.46
N ARG A 266 -6.29 4.07 -1.18
CA ARG A 266 -6.92 3.78 -2.49
C ARG A 266 -5.93 3.33 -3.56
N TYR A 267 -4.64 3.65 -3.39
CA TYR A 267 -3.59 3.32 -4.35
C TYR A 267 -3.03 1.92 -4.13
N ALA A 268 -3.31 1.27 -2.98
CA ALA A 268 -2.88 -0.10 -2.73
C ALA A 268 -3.82 -1.09 -3.44
N ASP A 269 -3.28 -1.98 -4.25
CA ASP A 269 -3.99 -3.16 -4.76
C ASP A 269 -3.53 -4.46 -4.08
N SER A 270 -2.41 -4.41 -3.35
CA SER A 270 -1.74 -5.54 -2.73
C SER A 270 -1.01 -5.15 -1.44
N ALA A 271 -0.57 -6.14 -0.67
CA ALA A 271 0.27 -5.92 0.51
C ALA A 271 1.63 -5.29 0.15
N ASP A 272 2.19 -5.60 -1.02
CA ASP A 272 3.44 -4.99 -1.48
C ASP A 272 3.25 -3.52 -1.87
N ASP A 273 2.12 -3.17 -2.48
CA ASP A 273 1.77 -1.77 -2.73
C ASP A 273 1.64 -0.99 -1.43
N LEU A 274 0.99 -1.58 -0.42
CA LEU A 274 0.85 -0.97 0.91
C LEU A 274 2.23 -0.74 1.56
N ARG A 275 3.14 -1.71 1.48
CA ARG A 275 4.52 -1.56 1.97
C ARG A 275 5.28 -0.43 1.25
N ARG A 276 5.00 -0.20 -0.03
CA ARG A 276 5.59 0.91 -0.81
C ARG A 276 4.99 2.25 -0.44
N LEU A 277 3.67 2.29 -0.22
CA LEU A 277 2.98 3.47 0.30
C LEU A 277 3.47 3.83 1.70
N GLU A 278 3.74 2.84 2.55
CA GLU A 278 4.37 3.04 3.87
C GLU A 278 5.73 3.71 3.71
N LYS A 279 6.63 3.14 2.89
CA LYS A 279 7.96 3.74 2.63
C LYS A 279 7.87 5.15 2.06
N LEU A 280 6.95 5.38 1.14
CA LEU A 280 6.69 6.71 0.57
C LEU A 280 6.22 7.69 1.64
N SER A 281 5.29 7.25 2.51
CA SER A 281 4.74 8.03 3.61
C SER A 281 5.78 8.36 4.67
N VAL A 282 6.63 7.41 5.01
CA VAL A 282 7.74 7.65 5.94
C VAL A 282 8.71 8.68 5.38
N LYS A 283 8.95 8.67 4.05
CA LYS A 283 9.90 9.58 3.40
C LYS A 283 9.35 11.01 3.21
N TYR A 284 8.10 11.14 2.74
CA TYR A 284 7.54 12.43 2.32
C TYR A 284 6.45 12.96 3.27
N GLY A 285 6.05 12.18 4.27
CA GLY A 285 5.08 12.59 5.27
C GLY A 285 3.78 13.09 4.64
N THR A 286 3.31 14.26 5.07
CA THR A 286 2.06 14.89 4.60
C THR A 286 2.05 15.21 3.11
N GLU A 287 3.20 15.27 2.44
CA GLU A 287 3.27 15.48 0.98
C GLU A 287 2.90 14.22 0.17
N THR A 288 2.89 13.05 0.80
CA THR A 288 2.67 11.75 0.14
C THR A 288 1.36 11.69 -0.63
N LYS A 289 0.29 12.23 -0.06
CA LYS A 289 -1.02 12.34 -0.74
C LYS A 289 -0.91 13.13 -2.03
N GLY A 290 -0.20 14.26 -2.03
CA GLY A 290 -0.03 15.11 -3.20
C GLY A 290 0.82 14.43 -4.27
N ILE A 291 1.90 13.74 -3.88
CA ILE A 291 2.70 12.90 -4.79
C ILE A 291 1.81 11.86 -5.49
N LEU A 292 0.97 11.16 -4.73
CA LEU A 292 0.06 10.16 -5.28
C LEU A 292 -1.06 10.77 -6.13
N LYS A 293 -1.58 11.96 -5.79
CA LYS A 293 -2.56 12.66 -6.62
C LYS A 293 -1.97 13.07 -7.98
N LEU A 294 -0.70 13.49 -8.01
CA LEU A 294 -0.03 13.95 -9.22
C LEU A 294 0.50 12.80 -10.10
N LEU A 295 1.10 11.78 -9.48
CA LEU A 295 1.75 10.68 -10.20
C LEU A 295 0.88 9.42 -10.29
N GLY A 296 -0.19 9.33 -9.52
CA GLY A 296 -1.00 8.13 -9.40
C GLY A 296 -0.21 6.94 -8.86
N LYS A 297 -0.59 5.73 -9.32
CA LYS A 297 0.08 4.49 -8.94
C LYS A 297 1.54 4.38 -9.41
N SER A 298 1.98 5.24 -10.34
CA SER A 298 3.38 5.22 -10.80
C SER A 298 4.37 5.59 -9.68
N ALA A 299 3.93 6.36 -8.68
CA ALA A 299 4.75 6.70 -7.50
C ALA A 299 5.11 5.47 -6.64
N ILE A 300 4.33 4.40 -6.71
CA ILE A 300 4.64 3.14 -6.02
C ILE A 300 5.08 2.05 -6.99
N GLY A 301 5.41 2.41 -8.23
CA GLY A 301 5.94 1.46 -9.21
C GLY A 301 7.31 0.90 -8.84
N THR A 302 7.71 -0.13 -9.57
CA THR A 302 9.10 -0.61 -9.63
C THR A 302 9.72 -0.32 -10.98
N VAL A 303 11.04 -0.16 -10.97
CA VAL A 303 11.85 -0.24 -12.17
C VAL A 303 12.68 -1.51 -12.09
N ARG A 304 12.67 -2.31 -13.16
CA ARG A 304 13.57 -3.46 -13.30
C ARG A 304 14.92 -2.95 -13.75
N LEU A 305 15.92 -3.10 -12.90
CA LEU A 305 17.31 -2.76 -13.18
C LEU A 305 18.12 -4.04 -13.35
N LEU A 306 18.98 -4.06 -14.36
CA LEU A 306 19.90 -5.17 -14.59
C LEU A 306 20.96 -5.15 -13.48
N ARG A 307 20.98 -6.18 -12.64
CA ARG A 307 21.83 -6.24 -11.43
C ARG A 307 23.31 -6.20 -11.76
N HIS A 308 23.67 -6.90 -12.83
CA HIS A 308 25.05 -7.09 -13.28
C HIS A 308 25.25 -6.42 -14.65
N ALA A 309 24.79 -5.17 -14.80
CA ALA A 309 24.86 -4.45 -16.07
C ALA A 309 26.30 -4.38 -16.61
N THR A 310 27.25 -4.05 -15.75
CA THR A 310 28.66 -3.94 -16.12
C THR A 310 29.25 -5.29 -16.53
N GLU A 311 29.02 -6.34 -15.74
CA GLU A 311 29.51 -7.69 -16.01
C GLU A 311 28.86 -8.29 -17.26
N LEU A 312 27.59 -7.98 -17.51
CA LEU A 312 26.89 -8.38 -18.72
C LEU A 312 27.46 -7.69 -19.96
N ILE A 313 27.78 -6.39 -19.88
CA ILE A 313 28.45 -5.67 -20.97
C ILE A 313 29.83 -6.28 -21.24
N ILE A 314 30.61 -6.54 -20.20
CA ILE A 314 31.94 -7.17 -20.33
C ILE A 314 31.81 -8.56 -20.96
N ALA A 315 30.87 -9.38 -20.49
CA ALA A 315 30.64 -10.73 -21.02
C ALA A 315 30.16 -10.68 -22.49
N ALA A 316 29.29 -9.73 -22.84
CA ALA A 316 28.84 -9.52 -24.21
C ALA A 316 30.00 -9.12 -25.13
N LEU A 317 30.84 -8.16 -24.71
CA LEU A 317 32.03 -7.76 -25.45
C LEU A 317 33.04 -8.91 -25.59
N ALA A 318 33.29 -9.65 -24.51
CA ALA A 318 34.17 -10.81 -24.53
C ALA A 318 33.65 -11.89 -25.48
N SER A 319 32.33 -12.11 -25.54
CA SER A 319 31.71 -13.05 -26.48
C SER A 319 31.90 -12.61 -27.92
N LEU A 320 31.75 -11.32 -28.23
CA LEU A 320 31.97 -10.77 -29.57
C LEU A 320 33.42 -10.95 -30.01
N VAL A 321 34.38 -10.59 -29.16
CA VAL A 321 35.81 -10.73 -29.45
C VAL A 321 36.18 -12.20 -29.63
N SER A 322 35.68 -13.08 -28.77
CA SER A 322 35.96 -14.52 -28.84
C SER A 322 35.32 -15.18 -30.06
N LEU A 323 34.14 -14.71 -30.48
CA LEU A 323 33.49 -15.13 -31.72
C LEU A 323 34.33 -14.76 -32.94
N LEU A 324 34.78 -13.50 -33.02
CA LEU A 324 35.65 -13.03 -34.11
C LEU A 324 36.97 -13.82 -34.14
N ALA A 325 37.60 -14.02 -32.99
CA ALA A 325 38.83 -14.81 -32.88
C ALA A 325 38.61 -16.27 -33.34
N SER A 326 37.48 -16.87 -32.96
CA SER A 326 37.12 -18.24 -33.36
C SER A 326 36.89 -18.34 -34.87
N LEU A 327 36.18 -17.38 -35.46
CA LEU A 327 35.92 -17.32 -36.91
C LEU A 327 37.19 -17.10 -37.72
N ILE A 328 38.06 -16.18 -37.29
CA ILE A 328 39.36 -15.94 -37.94
C ILE A 328 40.21 -17.20 -37.87
N SER A 329 40.32 -17.83 -36.69
CA SER A 329 41.08 -19.06 -36.50
C SER A 329 40.55 -20.22 -37.37
N LEU A 330 39.22 -20.36 -37.44
CA LEU A 330 38.55 -21.35 -38.29
C LEU A 330 38.83 -21.09 -39.78
N SER A 331 38.72 -19.85 -40.23
CA SER A 331 39.01 -19.47 -41.62
C SER A 331 40.48 -19.72 -41.99
N ALA A 332 41.42 -19.45 -41.07
CA ALA A 332 42.84 -19.69 -41.26
C ALA A 332 43.21 -21.18 -41.25
N TRP A 333 42.37 -22.02 -40.64
CA TRP A 333 42.48 -23.48 -40.71
C TRP A 333 41.95 -24.04 -42.03
N LEU A 334 40.84 -23.50 -42.53
CA LEU A 334 40.19 -23.93 -43.79
C LEU A 334 40.92 -23.45 -45.06
N ARG A 335 41.84 -22.49 -44.97
CA ARG A 335 42.66 -22.05 -46.12
C ARG A 335 43.56 -23.18 -46.62
N PRO A 336 43.49 -23.57 -47.90
CA PRO A 336 44.38 -24.59 -48.47
C PRO A 336 45.83 -24.11 -48.40
N LYS A 337 46.77 -25.02 -48.11
CA LYS A 337 48.20 -24.71 -48.19
C LYS A 337 48.52 -24.34 -49.64
N ALA A 338 48.98 -23.11 -49.90
CA ALA A 338 49.58 -22.79 -51.18
C ALA A 338 50.75 -23.77 -51.39
N ALA A 339 50.71 -24.49 -52.51
CA ALA A 339 51.75 -25.40 -52.96
C ALA A 339 53.00 -24.64 -53.40
#